data_AF-A0AAI8IG26-F1
#
_entry.id   AF-A0AAI8IG26-F1
#
_cell.length_a   1.000
_cell.length_b   1.000
_cell.length_c   1.000
_cell.angle_alpha   90.00
_cell.angle_beta   90.00
_cell.angle_gamma   90.00
#
_symmetry.space_group_name_H-M   'P 1'
#
loop_
_entity.id
_entity.type
_entity.pdbx_description
1 polymer ?
#
loop_
_entity_poly.entity_id
_entity_poly.type
_entity_poly.pdbx_seq_one_letter_code
_entity_poly.pdbx_strand_id
1 'polypeptide(L)' 'MSNQSVKDAGPLELDHGFEVLRGDCARMSKDWPAPHGAPRTAVPLSAIHGVRVTPASVRLIDGMSEYGD' A
#
# COMPACT_ATOMS: atom_id res chain seq x y z
N MET A 1 -16.08 -13.80 -12.12
CA MET A 1 -14.75 -13.41 -11.58
C MET A 1 -14.61 -14.10 -10.24
N SER A 2 -13.92 -15.23 -10.17
CA SER A 2 -13.67 -15.93 -8.91
C SER A 2 -12.44 -15.30 -8.26
N ASN A 3 -12.60 -14.73 -7.06
CA ASN A 3 -11.45 -14.31 -6.25
C ASN A 3 -10.68 -15.58 -5.88
N GLN A 4 -9.43 -15.66 -6.34
CA GLN A 4 -8.51 -16.72 -5.95
C GLN A 4 -8.36 -16.62 -4.43
N SER A 5 -8.80 -17.67 -3.70
CA SER A 5 -8.53 -17.79 -2.27
C SER A 5 -7.02 -17.76 -2.08
N VAL A 6 -6.50 -16.68 -1.48
CA VAL A 6 -5.13 -16.60 -0.97
C VAL A 6 -5.05 -17.73 0.05
N LYS A 7 -4.44 -18.84 -0.37
CA LYS A 7 -4.20 -19.98 0.50
C LYS A 7 -3.27 -19.51 1.60
N ASP A 8 -3.84 -19.39 2.79
CA ASP A 8 -3.16 -19.49 4.08
C ASP A 8 -1.73 -18.93 4.05
N ALA A 9 -1.63 -17.60 3.89
CA ALA A 9 -0.46 -16.94 4.41
C ALA A 9 -0.59 -17.11 5.93
N GLY A 10 0.06 -18.14 6.49
CA GLY A 10 0.24 -18.27 7.93
C GLY A 10 0.72 -16.94 8.51
N PRO A 11 0.57 -16.71 9.83
CA PRO A 11 0.90 -15.43 10.45
C PRO A 11 2.20 -14.91 9.85
N LEU A 12 2.12 -13.81 9.09
CA LEU A 12 3.32 -13.13 8.67
C LEU A 12 3.99 -12.79 10.00
N GLU A 13 5.09 -13.46 10.31
CA GLU A 13 5.90 -13.17 11.49
C GLU A 13 6.41 -11.74 11.29
N LEU A 14 5.54 -10.77 11.61
CA LEU A 14 5.76 -9.33 11.46
C LEU A 14 6.83 -8.84 12.44
N ASP A 15 7.30 -9.73 13.32
CA ASP A 15 8.40 -9.56 14.27
C ASP A 15 9.78 -9.44 13.62
N HIS A 16 9.90 -9.64 12.30
CA HIS A 16 11.19 -9.57 11.61
C HIS A 16 11.74 -8.14 11.41
N GLY A 17 11.02 -7.11 11.84
CA GLY A 17 11.47 -5.71 11.77
C GLY A 17 11.59 -5.16 10.34
N PHE A 18 11.84 -3.85 10.23
CA PHE A 18 11.79 -3.15 8.93
C PHE A 18 12.84 -3.60 7.90
N GLU A 19 13.99 -4.10 8.35
CA GLU A 19 15.04 -4.55 7.42
C GLU A 19 14.63 -5.82 6.67
N VAL A 20 13.98 -6.77 7.35
CA VAL A 20 13.48 -7.98 6.68
C VAL A 20 12.34 -7.62 5.73
N LEU A 21 11.42 -6.75 6.15
CA LEU A 21 10.35 -6.25 5.29
C LEU A 21 10.90 -5.60 4.01
N ARG A 22 11.92 -4.75 4.12
CA ARG A 22 12.56 -4.11 2.95
C ARG A 22 13.17 -5.16 2.03
N GLY A 23 13.81 -6.19 2.58
CA GLY A 23 14.34 -7.33 1.84
C GLY A 23 13.26 -8.11 1.09
N ASP A 24 12.10 -8.35 1.72
CA ASP A 24 10.94 -8.99 1.09
C ASP A 24 10.36 -8.13 -0.03
N CYS A 25 10.17 -6.84 0.18
CA CYS A 25 9.72 -5.92 -0.86
C CYS A 25 10.64 -5.94 -2.09
N ALA A 26 11.96 -5.96 -1.90
CA ALA A 26 12.92 -6.04 -2.99
C ALA A 26 12.85 -7.40 -3.73
N ARG A 27 12.58 -8.51 -3.04
CA ARG A 27 12.37 -9.82 -3.67
C ARG A 27 11.10 -9.84 -4.53
N MET A 28 10.04 -9.18 -4.07
CA MET A 28 8.74 -9.13 -4.77
C MET A 28 8.73 -8.12 -5.93
N SER A 29 9.57 -7.08 -5.91
CA SER A 29 9.53 -6.00 -6.89
C SER A 29 9.77 -6.45 -8.33
N LYS A 30 10.49 -7.57 -8.53
CA LYS A 30 10.72 -8.16 -9.86
C LYS A 30 9.42 -8.54 -10.58
N ASP A 31 8.39 -8.92 -9.81
CA ASP A 31 7.11 -9.39 -10.34
C ASP A 31 6.14 -8.21 -10.59
N TRP A 32 6.54 -6.99 -10.21
CA TRP A 32 5.77 -5.75 -10.32
C TRP A 32 6.53 -4.75 -11.19
N PRO A 33 6.65 -4.99 -12.51
CA PRO A 33 7.33 -4.07 -13.40
C PRO A 33 6.63 -2.70 -13.40
N ALA A 34 7.43 -1.63 -13.38
CA ALA A 34 6.89 -0.28 -13.48
C ALA A 34 6.09 -0.12 -14.78
N PRO A 35 4.95 0.59 -14.77
CA PRO A 35 4.22 0.89 -16.00
C PRO A 35 5.14 1.54 -17.02
N HIS A 36 5.08 1.07 -18.26
CA HIS A 36 5.90 1.62 -19.35
C HIS A 36 5.45 3.07 -19.63
N GLY A 37 6.30 4.04 -19.31
CA GLY A 37 5.97 5.46 -19.44
C GLY A 37 7.12 6.37 -19.07
N ALA A 38 7.04 7.63 -19.51
CA ALA A 38 8.02 8.65 -19.14
C ALA A 38 8.00 8.88 -17.61
N PRO A 39 9.16 9.19 -16.99
CA PRO A 39 9.21 9.59 -15.59
C PRO A 39 8.21 10.73 -15.34
N ARG A 40 7.32 10.56 -14.36
CA ARG A 40 6.42 11.64 -13.96
C ARG A 40 7.25 12.75 -13.32
N THR A 41 7.14 13.96 -13.87
CA THR A 41 7.67 15.16 -13.22
C THR A 41 6.96 15.37 -11.89
N ALA A 42 7.71 15.80 -10.87
CA ALA A 42 7.12 16.20 -9.60
C ALA A 42 6.04 17.26 -9.84
N VAL A 43 4.85 17.05 -9.28
CA VAL A 43 3.75 18.01 -9.36
C VAL A 43 3.76 18.88 -8.10
N PRO A 44 3.42 20.18 -8.22
CA PRO A 44 3.29 21.03 -7.04
C PRO A 44 2.17 20.50 -6.13
N LEU A 45 2.32 20.63 -4.82
CA LEU A 45 1.33 20.14 -3.85
C LEU A 45 -0.06 20.75 -4.08
N SER A 46 -0.12 22.00 -4.56
CA SER A 46 -1.36 22.68 -4.92
C SER A 46 -2.13 22.00 -6.08
N ALA A 47 -1.45 21.19 -6.89
CA ALA A 47 -2.05 20.41 -7.97
C ALA A 47 -2.48 19.00 -7.54
N ILE A 48 -2.09 18.57 -6.33
CA ILE A 48 -2.60 17.33 -5.74
C ILE A 48 -3.98 17.66 -5.16
N HIS A 49 -5.03 17.40 -5.94
CA HIS A 49 -6.39 17.46 -5.42
C HIS A 49 -6.59 16.32 -4.42
N GLY A 50 -7.14 16.63 -3.25
CA GLY A 50 -7.41 15.63 -2.22
C GLY A 50 -8.33 14.52 -2.73
N VAL A 51 -8.11 13.29 -2.26
CA VAL A 51 -8.99 12.16 -2.55
C VAL A 51 -10.20 12.24 -1.64
N ARG A 52 -11.41 12.36 -2.21
CA ARG A 52 -12.65 12.31 -1.43
C ARG A 52 -13.12 10.87 -1.30
N VAL A 53 -12.92 10.28 -0.14
CA VAL A 53 -13.44 8.95 0.19
C VAL A 53 -14.85 9.05 0.77
N THR A 54 -15.65 7.97 0.65
CA THR A 54 -16.96 7.93 1.30
C THR A 54 -16.82 7.75 2.81
N PRO A 55 -17.75 8.26 3.63
CA PRO A 55 -17.68 8.12 5.09
C PRO A 55 -17.58 6.68 5.58
N ALA A 56 -18.15 5.73 4.85
CA ALA A 56 -18.06 4.31 5.18
C ALA A 56 -16.61 3.78 5.13
N SER A 57 -15.79 4.29 4.21
CA SER A 57 -14.36 3.92 4.10
C SER A 57 -13.51 4.58 5.18
N VAL A 58 -13.89 5.75 5.68
CA VAL A 58 -13.18 6.47 6.75
C VAL A 58 -13.21 5.68 8.06
N ARG A 59 -14.28 4.91 8.32
CA ARG A 59 -14.42 4.09 9.52
C ARG A 59 -13.33 3.02 9.69
N LEU A 60 -12.63 2.67 8.60
CA LEU A 60 -11.48 1.76 8.66
C LEU A 60 -10.25 2.46 9.27
N ILE A 61 -10.09 3.75 9.00
CA ILE A 61 -8.97 4.57 9.47
C ILE A 61 -9.24 5.10 10.88
N ASP A 62 -10.50 5.40 11.21
CA ASP A 62 -10.96 5.86 12.54
C ASP A 62 -10.56 4.92 13.70
N GLY A 63 -10.30 3.64 13.41
CA GLY A 63 -9.80 2.67 14.39
C GLY A 63 -8.27 2.57 14.50
N MET A 64 -7.51 3.35 13.74
CA MET A 64 -6.04 3.30 13.70
C MET A 64 -5.46 4.53 14.41
N SER A 65 -4.95 4.33 15.63
CA SER A 65 -4.46 5.43 16.51
C SER A 65 -3.37 6.34 15.91
N GLU A 66 -2.73 5.96 14.81
CA GLU A 66 -1.67 6.72 14.15
C GLU A 66 -2.18 7.58 12.98
N TYR A 67 -3.41 7.34 12.50
CA TYR A 67 -3.94 7.99 11.30
C TYR A 67 -5.37 8.47 11.56
N GLY A 68 -5.60 9.79 11.64
CA GLY A 68 -6.95 10.33 11.79
C GLY A 68 -7.07 11.68 12.48
N ASP A 69 -6.06 12.11 13.24
CA ASP A 69 -5.93 13.46 13.82
C ASP A 69 -5.12 14.40 12.91
#